data_AF-A0A7K4BJG2-F1
#
_entry.id   AF-A0A7K4BJG2-F1
#
_cell.length_a   1.000
_cell.length_b   1.000
_cell.length_c   1.000
_cell.angle_alpha   90.00
_cell.angle_beta   90.00
_cell.angle_gamma   90.00
#
_symmetry.space_group_name_H-M   'P 1'
#
loop_
_entity.id
_entity.type
_entity.pdbx_description
1 polymer ?
#
loop_
_entity_poly.entity_id
_entity_poly.type
_entity_poly.pdbx_seq_one_letter_code
_entity_poly.pdbx_strand_id
1 'polypeptide(L)'
;MVAAYTVGLLVAVAGLIIGFMAIVRERDDLHRILLTDLAEVLALVLIALVATDLAEALILPGLVVGISELMAVSEVYIAKEGLKRPHTEPAFHIEVMDSAPAILALILVAYGIVLSGFTGGAVAAVGAVFYFMCRDHAERFELIETVSGYAWVIWIVAFFVFMFLPQYWLFGVMMAG
;
A
#
# COMPACT_ATOMS: atom_id res chain seq x y z
N MET A 1 4.00 -31.94 11.34
CA MET A 1 4.13 -30.81 10.39
C MET A 1 3.16 -30.92 9.22
N VAL A 2 3.16 -32.02 8.43
CA VAL A 2 2.23 -32.19 7.28
C VAL A 2 0.75 -32.08 7.65
N ALA A 3 0.31 -32.67 8.78
CA ALA A 3 -1.09 -32.57 9.20
C ALA A 3 -1.54 -31.14 9.55
N ALA A 4 -0.68 -30.34 10.20
CA ALA A 4 -0.99 -28.95 10.54
C ALA A 4 -1.09 -28.07 9.28
N TYR A 5 -0.23 -28.33 8.29
CA TYR A 5 -0.26 -27.67 6.99
C TYR A 5 -1.58 -27.95 6.24
N THR A 6 -1.95 -29.23 6.08
CA THR A 6 -3.18 -29.61 5.38
C THR A 6 -4.43 -29.08 6.09
N VAL A 7 -4.44 -29.12 7.43
CA VAL A 7 -5.54 -28.56 8.22
C VAL A 7 -5.61 -27.04 8.06
N GLY A 8 -4.48 -26.33 8.13
CA GLY A 8 -4.42 -24.88 7.92
C GLY A 8 -4.94 -24.48 6.54
N LEU A 9 -4.52 -25.19 5.49
CA LEU A 9 -4.98 -24.94 4.12
C LEU A 9 -6.49 -25.16 3.98
N LEU A 10 -7.02 -26.25 4.54
CA LEU A 10 -8.46 -26.54 4.51
C LEU A 10 -9.27 -25.48 5.26
N VAL A 11 -8.79 -25.02 6.42
CA VAL A 11 -9.44 -23.96 7.19
C VAL A 11 -9.42 -22.64 6.44
N ALA A 12 -8.29 -22.27 5.82
CA ALA A 12 -8.19 -21.04 5.02
C ALA A 12 -9.14 -21.06 3.82
N VAL A 13 -9.17 -22.17 3.07
CA VAL A 13 -10.08 -22.34 1.92
C VAL A 13 -11.54 -22.33 2.36
N ALA A 14 -11.89 -23.04 3.43
CA ALA A 14 -13.26 -23.05 3.95
C ALA A 14 -13.68 -21.64 4.42
N GLY A 15 -12.80 -20.94 5.14
CA GLY A 15 -13.00 -19.56 5.56
C GLY A 15 -13.24 -18.63 4.37
N LEU A 16 -12.42 -18.74 3.33
CA LEU A 16 -12.54 -17.95 2.10
C LEU A 16 -13.91 -18.19 1.42
N ILE A 17 -14.34 -19.45 1.29
CA ILE A 17 -15.65 -19.80 0.73
C ILE A 17 -16.79 -19.20 1.57
N ILE A 18 -16.70 -19.29 2.90
CA ILE A 18 -17.69 -18.71 3.81
C ILE A 18 -17.72 -17.17 3.66
N GLY A 19 -16.55 -16.52 3.58
CA GLY A 19 -16.41 -15.09 3.36
C GLY A 19 -17.09 -14.65 2.06
N PHE A 20 -16.80 -15.31 0.94
CA PHE A 20 -17.47 -15.03 -0.33
C PHE A 20 -18.99 -15.24 -0.27
N MET A 21 -19.45 -16.29 0.38
CA MET A 21 -20.89 -16.54 0.57
C MET A 21 -21.54 -15.46 1.45
N ALA A 22 -20.83 -14.92 2.44
CA ALA A 22 -21.29 -13.81 3.24
C ALA A 22 -21.41 -12.53 2.40
N ILE A 23 -20.40 -12.19 1.60
CA ILE A 23 -20.39 -11.02 0.69
C ILE A 23 -21.61 -11.04 -0.24
N VAL A 24 -21.96 -12.21 -0.80
CA VAL A 24 -23.10 -12.34 -1.74
C VAL A 24 -24.45 -12.17 -1.05
N ARG A 25 -24.55 -12.52 0.24
CA ARG A 25 -25.79 -12.43 1.02
C ARG A 25 -26.00 -11.07 1.66
N GLU A 26 -24.91 -10.36 1.94
CA GLU A 26 -24.94 -9.08 2.64
C GLU A 26 -25.63 -8.00 1.81
N ARG A 27 -26.39 -7.15 2.49
CA ARG A 27 -27.19 -6.08 1.86
C ARG A 27 -26.70 -4.69 2.20
N ASP A 28 -26.01 -4.51 3.33
CA ASP A 28 -25.42 -3.22 3.69
C ASP A 28 -24.04 -3.07 3.03
N ASP A 29 -23.84 -1.94 2.32
CA ASP A 29 -22.63 -1.69 1.56
C ASP A 29 -21.37 -1.59 2.43
N LEU A 30 -21.46 -1.02 3.63
CA LEU A 30 -20.32 -0.92 4.56
C LEU A 30 -19.93 -2.30 5.07
N HIS A 31 -20.92 -3.10 5.45
CA HIS A 31 -20.69 -4.46 5.91
C HIS A 31 -20.11 -5.33 4.79
N ARG A 32 -20.54 -5.11 3.53
CA ARG A 32 -19.98 -5.79 2.36
C ARG A 32 -18.52 -5.44 2.11
N ILE A 33 -18.11 -4.17 2.30
CA ILE A 33 -16.71 -3.77 2.18
C ILE A 33 -15.87 -4.44 3.29
N LEU A 34 -16.35 -4.43 4.54
CA LEU A 34 -15.67 -5.11 5.66
C LEU A 34 -15.51 -6.63 5.43
N LEU A 35 -16.52 -7.27 4.84
CA LEU A 35 -16.44 -8.69 4.46
C LEU A 35 -15.44 -8.93 3.31
N THR A 36 -15.21 -7.93 2.46
CA THR A 36 -14.22 -7.99 1.38
C THR A 36 -12.80 -7.94 1.94
N ASP A 37 -12.52 -7.03 2.87
CA ASP A 37 -11.26 -6.97 3.61
C ASP A 37 -10.99 -8.27 4.40
N LEU A 38 -12.01 -8.85 5.05
CA LEU A 38 -11.89 -10.18 5.68
C LEU A 38 -11.51 -11.27 4.66
N ALA A 39 -12.10 -11.25 3.46
CA ALA A 39 -11.77 -12.20 2.41
C ALA A 39 -10.34 -11.99 1.88
N GLU A 40 -9.86 -10.75 1.80
CA GLU A 40 -8.47 -10.42 1.47
C GLU A 40 -7.50 -11.01 2.50
N VAL A 41 -7.73 -10.79 3.80
CA VAL A 41 -6.88 -11.35 4.87
C VAL A 41 -6.84 -12.88 4.78
N LEU A 42 -7.98 -13.53 4.52
CA LEU A 42 -8.05 -14.99 4.32
C LEU A 42 -7.29 -15.44 3.06
N ALA A 43 -7.33 -14.66 1.99
CA ALA A 43 -6.55 -14.92 0.78
C ALA A 43 -5.04 -14.76 1.04
N LEU A 44 -4.62 -13.76 1.82
CA LEU A 44 -3.23 -13.57 2.23
C LEU A 44 -2.74 -14.72 3.11
N VAL A 45 -3.57 -15.24 4.02
CA VAL A 45 -3.26 -16.46 4.78
C VAL A 45 -3.08 -17.66 3.85
N LEU A 46 -3.94 -17.82 2.84
CA LEU A 46 -3.81 -18.88 1.85
C LEU A 46 -2.51 -18.75 1.05
N ILE A 47 -2.17 -17.55 0.60
CA ILE A 47 -0.91 -17.26 -0.10
C ILE A 47 0.28 -17.58 0.81
N ALA A 48 0.26 -17.15 2.07
CA ALA A 48 1.31 -17.43 3.05
C ALA A 48 1.50 -18.94 3.29
N LEU A 49 0.40 -19.71 3.31
CA LEU A 49 0.45 -21.15 3.41
C LEU A 49 1.02 -21.84 2.16
N VAL A 50 1.08 -21.18 1.00
CA VAL A 50 1.78 -21.74 -0.17
C VAL A 50 3.31 -21.71 0.04
N ALA A 51 3.81 -20.83 0.92
CA ALA A 51 5.21 -20.78 1.37
C ALA A 51 6.25 -20.78 0.23
N THR A 52 5.98 -20.01 -0.82
CA THR A 52 6.90 -19.79 -1.94
C THR A 52 7.54 -18.41 -1.84
N ASP A 53 8.72 -18.21 -2.45
CA ASP A 53 9.36 -16.88 -2.52
C ASP A 53 8.42 -15.81 -3.11
N LEU A 54 7.58 -16.23 -4.07
CA LEU A 54 6.52 -15.39 -4.63
C LEU A 54 5.46 -15.02 -3.59
N ALA A 55 5.04 -15.97 -2.75
CA ALA A 55 4.08 -15.71 -1.69
C ALA A 55 4.65 -14.73 -0.65
N GLU A 56 5.90 -14.89 -0.23
CA GLU A 56 6.56 -13.98 0.70
C GLU A 56 6.60 -12.54 0.16
N ALA A 57 6.88 -12.39 -1.14
CA ALA A 57 6.88 -11.08 -1.80
C ALA A 57 5.48 -10.45 -1.91
N LEU A 58 4.41 -11.26 -2.00
CA LEU A 58 3.03 -10.77 -2.17
C LEU A 58 2.30 -10.46 -0.86
N ILE A 59 2.73 -11.03 0.28
CA ILE A 59 2.08 -10.79 1.57
C ILE A 59 2.22 -9.33 2.01
N LEU A 60 3.43 -8.76 1.93
CA LEU A 60 3.68 -7.40 2.41
C LEU A 60 2.87 -6.32 1.66
N PRO A 61 2.85 -6.30 0.31
CA PRO A 61 1.98 -5.38 -0.42
C PRO A 61 0.49 -5.61 -0.16
N GLY A 62 0.05 -6.87 -0.06
CA GLY A 62 -1.34 -7.18 0.26
C GLY A 62 -1.77 -6.60 1.60
N LEU A 63 -0.93 -6.75 2.64
CA LEU A 63 -1.21 -6.13 3.94
C LEU A 63 -1.28 -4.60 3.87
N VAL A 64 -0.43 -3.95 3.06
CA VAL A 64 -0.47 -2.49 2.88
C VAL A 64 -1.77 -2.05 2.20
N VAL A 65 -2.25 -2.82 1.21
CA VAL A 65 -3.53 -2.57 0.54
C VAL A 65 -4.69 -2.70 1.53
N GLY A 66 -4.78 -3.81 2.28
CA GLY A 66 -5.84 -4.00 3.28
C GLY A 66 -5.85 -2.91 4.36
N ILE A 67 -4.69 -2.45 4.84
CA ILE A 67 -4.64 -1.31 5.79
C ILE A 67 -5.18 -0.03 5.15
N SER A 68 -4.86 0.21 3.88
CA SER A 68 -5.34 1.39 3.16
C SER A 68 -6.84 1.35 2.92
N GLU A 69 -7.39 0.18 2.58
CA GLU A 69 -8.83 -0.06 2.46
C GLU A 69 -9.54 0.16 3.80
N LEU A 70 -9.02 -0.39 4.90
CA LEU A 70 -9.58 -0.19 6.24
C LEU A 70 -9.57 1.29 6.67
N MET A 71 -8.53 2.06 6.32
CA MET A 71 -8.52 3.51 6.57
C MET A 71 -9.60 4.22 5.76
N ALA A 72 -9.74 3.89 4.46
CA ALA A 72 -10.78 4.49 3.62
C ALA A 72 -12.19 4.15 4.13
N VAL A 73 -12.42 2.90 4.55
CA VAL A 73 -13.67 2.45 5.18
C VAL A 73 -13.94 3.20 6.48
N SER A 74 -12.91 3.48 7.27
CA SER A 74 -13.05 4.27 8.51
C SER A 74 -13.52 5.70 8.22
N GLU A 75 -12.99 6.33 7.17
CA GLU A 75 -13.45 7.66 6.72
C GLU A 75 -14.92 7.63 6.24
N VAL A 76 -15.30 6.61 5.47
CA VAL A 76 -16.69 6.40 5.04
C VAL A 76 -17.61 6.19 6.24
N TYR A 77 -17.18 5.44 7.25
CA TYR A 77 -17.96 5.21 8.47
C TYR A 77 -18.15 6.49 9.30
N ILE A 78 -17.08 7.26 9.52
CA ILE A 78 -17.14 8.55 10.23
C ILE A 78 -18.10 9.51 9.53
N ALA A 79 -18.05 9.55 8.19
CA ALA A 79 -18.94 10.38 7.38
C ALA A 79 -20.41 9.92 7.45
N LYS A 80 -20.66 8.60 7.38
CA LYS A 80 -22.02 8.01 7.47
C LYS A 80 -22.67 8.30 8.83
N GLU A 81 -21.91 8.18 9.91
CA GLU A 81 -22.41 8.31 11.29
C GLU A 81 -22.42 9.78 11.78
N GLY A 82 -21.98 10.73 10.95
CA GLY A 82 -21.94 12.16 11.30
C GLY A 82 -21.01 12.47 12.47
N LEU A 83 -20.02 11.60 12.73
CA LEU A 83 -19.06 11.78 13.80
C LEU A 83 -18.16 12.97 13.47
N LYS A 84 -17.95 13.85 14.45
CA LYS A 84 -17.01 14.96 14.27
C LYS A 84 -15.62 14.40 14.08
N ARG A 85 -14.98 14.77 12.97
CA ARG A 85 -13.55 14.53 12.75
C ARG A 85 -12.79 15.03 13.98
N PRO A 86 -11.84 14.25 14.53
CA PRO A 86 -10.85 14.83 15.43
C PRO A 86 -10.24 16.03 14.72
N HIS A 87 -10.05 17.14 15.43
CA HIS A 87 -9.40 18.32 14.87
C HIS A 87 -7.92 17.97 14.69
N THR A 88 -7.57 17.41 13.54
CA THR A 88 -6.18 17.15 13.18
C THR A 88 -5.59 18.49 12.76
N GLU A 89 -4.91 19.17 13.69
CA GLU A 89 -3.98 20.25 13.35
C GLU A 89 -3.03 19.75 12.25
N PRO A 90 -2.62 20.59 11.29
CA PRO A 90 -1.75 20.15 10.20
C PRO A 90 -0.49 19.51 10.79
N ALA A 91 -0.38 18.19 10.65
CA ALA A 91 0.61 17.37 11.37
C ALA A 91 2.07 17.67 11.01
N PHE A 92 2.31 18.54 10.02
CA PHE A 92 3.64 18.88 9.53
C PHE A 92 3.75 20.38 9.25
N HIS A 93 4.14 21.15 10.27
CA HIS A 93 4.76 22.48 10.11
C HIS A 93 6.25 22.33 10.38
N ILE A 94 7.01 21.97 9.34
CA ILE A 94 8.47 21.93 9.38
C ILE A 94 8.95 23.19 8.66
N GLU A 95 9.75 24.02 9.34
CA GLU A 95 10.28 25.30 8.82
C GLU A 95 10.99 25.18 7.45
N VAL A 96 11.57 24.02 7.19
CA VAL A 96 12.25 23.67 5.94
C VAL A 96 11.28 23.58 4.75
N MET A 97 10.01 23.24 4.99
CA MET A 97 8.97 23.17 3.94
C MET A 97 8.63 24.54 3.36
N ASP A 98 8.76 25.61 4.16
CA ASP A 98 8.49 26.99 3.72
C ASP A 98 9.75 27.67 3.15
N SER A 99 10.93 27.33 3.68
CA SER A 99 12.17 28.08 3.40
C SER A 99 12.87 27.67 2.10
N ALA A 100 12.94 26.38 1.77
CA ALA A 100 13.67 25.89 0.59
C ALA A 100 13.20 24.51 0.07
N PRO A 101 11.90 24.30 -0.17
CA PRO A 101 11.36 22.98 -0.50
C PRO A 101 11.90 22.41 -1.81
N ALA A 102 12.07 23.26 -2.84
CA ALA A 102 12.54 22.84 -4.15
C ALA A 102 14.01 22.38 -4.15
N ILE A 103 14.86 23.03 -3.36
CA ILE A 103 16.30 22.72 -3.29
C ILE A 103 16.50 21.39 -2.58
N LEU A 104 15.81 21.18 -1.46
CA LEU A 104 15.91 19.93 -0.69
C LEU A 104 15.36 18.74 -1.48
N ALA A 105 14.21 18.91 -2.14
CA ALA A 105 13.66 17.89 -3.04
C ALA A 105 14.64 17.52 -4.17
N LEU A 106 15.25 18.52 -4.81
CA LEU A 106 16.20 18.29 -5.91
C LEU A 106 17.46 17.56 -5.41
N ILE A 107 17.98 17.92 -4.23
CA ILE A 107 19.12 17.22 -3.63
C ILE A 107 18.74 15.76 -3.32
N LEU A 108 17.56 15.50 -2.75
CA LEU A 108 17.10 14.15 -2.44
C LEU A 108 16.94 13.30 -3.71
N VAL A 109 16.33 13.85 -4.76
CA VAL A 109 16.19 13.15 -6.05
C VAL A 109 17.55 12.85 -6.68
N ALA A 110 18.43 13.86 -6.77
CA ALA A 110 19.76 13.68 -7.34
C ALA A 110 20.59 12.67 -6.54
N TYR A 111 20.54 12.76 -5.21
CA TYR A 111 21.24 11.82 -4.33
C TYR A 111 20.67 10.40 -4.44
N GLY A 112 19.35 10.24 -4.51
CA GLY A 112 18.70 8.94 -4.70
C GLY A 112 19.11 8.27 -6.02
N ILE A 113 19.14 9.03 -7.13
CA ILE A 113 19.62 8.53 -8.43
C ILE A 113 21.08 8.07 -8.34
N VAL A 114 21.94 8.80 -7.62
CA VAL A 114 23.36 8.43 -7.43
C VAL A 114 23.52 7.20 -6.52
N LEU A 115 22.74 7.10 -5.45
CA LEU A 115 22.79 5.98 -4.50
C LEU A 115 22.39 4.66 -5.18
N SER A 116 21.53 4.73 -6.20
CA SER A 116 21.03 3.61 -7.02
C SER A 116 20.35 2.49 -6.21
N GLY A 117 19.74 1.52 -6.90
CA GLY A 117 19.01 0.43 -6.23
C GLY A 117 17.79 0.90 -5.43
N PHE A 118 17.40 0.11 -4.42
CA PHE A 118 16.11 0.27 -3.74
C PHE A 118 16.12 1.51 -2.85
N THR A 119 17.21 1.67 -2.12
CA THR A 119 17.45 2.85 -1.27
C THR A 119 17.54 4.11 -2.11
N GLY A 120 18.14 4.04 -3.31
CA GLY A 120 18.18 5.15 -4.25
C GLY A 120 16.79 5.55 -4.77
N GLY A 121 15.98 4.57 -5.17
CA GLY A 121 14.59 4.76 -5.56
C GLY A 121 13.78 5.43 -4.44
N ALA A 122 13.81 4.84 -3.24
CA ALA A 122 13.09 5.35 -2.07
C ALA A 122 13.46 6.79 -1.72
N VAL A 123 14.75 7.13 -1.74
CA VAL A 123 15.22 8.49 -1.45
C VAL A 123 14.79 9.47 -2.55
N ALA A 124 14.80 9.05 -3.81
CA ALA A 124 14.32 9.87 -4.91
C ALA A 124 12.80 10.07 -4.87
N ALA A 125 12.03 9.02 -4.57
CA ALA A 125 10.58 9.08 -4.39
C ALA A 125 10.20 10.00 -3.23
N VAL A 126 10.88 9.90 -2.08
CA VAL A 126 10.69 10.81 -0.94
C VAL A 126 10.98 12.26 -1.34
N GLY A 127 12.05 12.52 -2.10
CA GLY A 127 12.35 13.86 -2.61
C GLY A 127 11.25 14.41 -3.52
N ALA A 128 10.70 13.58 -4.40
CA ALA A 128 9.60 13.95 -5.29
C ALA A 128 8.30 14.21 -4.50
N VAL A 129 7.92 13.32 -3.57
CA VAL A 129 6.75 13.50 -2.71
C VAL A 129 6.89 14.74 -1.86
N PHE A 130 8.06 14.98 -1.27
CA PHE A 130 8.35 16.18 -0.47
C PHE A 130 8.13 17.47 -1.28
N TYR A 131 8.55 17.50 -2.56
CA TYR A 131 8.28 18.62 -3.45
C TYR A 131 6.79 18.90 -3.62
N PHE A 132 6.00 17.87 -3.91
CA PHE A 132 4.55 18.00 -4.12
C PHE A 132 3.82 18.38 -2.83
N MET A 133 4.22 17.83 -1.68
CA MET A 133 3.65 18.18 -0.38
C MET A 133 3.85 19.65 -0.01
N CYS A 134 4.90 20.29 -0.51
CA CYS A 134 5.16 21.71 -0.26
C CYS A 134 4.44 22.66 -1.23
N ARG A 135 3.88 22.17 -2.35
CA ARG A 135 3.43 23.03 -3.46
C ARG A 135 1.95 23.48 -3.39
N ASP A 136 1.08 22.89 -2.57
CA ASP A 136 -0.27 23.43 -2.37
C ASP A 136 -0.93 22.94 -1.06
N HIS A 137 -1.84 23.73 -0.49
CA HIS A 137 -2.42 23.51 0.85
C HIS A 137 -3.84 22.92 0.85
N ALA A 138 -4.52 22.85 -0.30
CA ALA A 138 -5.92 22.40 -0.36
C ALA A 138 -6.13 20.96 -0.89
N GLU A 139 -5.25 20.43 -1.74
CA GLU A 139 -5.42 19.12 -2.40
C GLU A 139 -4.56 17.99 -1.81
N ARG A 140 -4.10 18.15 -0.55
CA ARG A 140 -3.06 17.28 0.03
C ARG A 140 -3.47 15.81 0.19
N PHE A 141 -4.75 15.52 0.43
CA PHE A 141 -5.19 14.15 0.71
C PHE A 141 -5.40 13.33 -0.57
N GLU A 142 -6.09 13.91 -1.55
CA GLU A 142 -6.37 13.27 -2.84
C GLU A 142 -5.10 12.99 -3.64
N LEU A 143 -4.12 13.91 -3.56
CA LEU A 143 -2.83 13.75 -4.21
C LEU A 143 -1.97 12.65 -3.55
N ILE A 144 -2.00 12.55 -2.22
CA ILE A 144 -1.29 11.47 -1.49
C ILE A 144 -1.93 10.11 -1.79
N GLU A 145 -3.26 10.03 -1.81
CA GLU A 145 -3.99 8.81 -2.13
C GLU A 145 -3.68 8.34 -3.57
N THR A 146 -3.69 9.27 -4.52
CA THR A 146 -3.36 9.01 -5.92
C THR A 146 -1.90 8.55 -6.10
N VAL A 147 -0.96 9.21 -5.42
CA VAL A 147 0.47 8.85 -5.46
C VAL A 147 0.71 7.47 -4.85
N SER A 148 0.00 7.13 -3.76
CA SER A 148 0.05 5.80 -3.14
C SER A 148 -0.43 4.71 -4.11
N GLY A 149 -1.54 4.94 -4.81
CA GLY A 149 -2.04 4.02 -5.83
C GLY A 149 -1.06 3.81 -6.99
N TYR A 150 -0.45 4.89 -7.49
CA TYR A 150 0.59 4.78 -8.52
C TYR A 150 1.85 4.06 -8.03
N ALA A 151 2.30 4.34 -6.80
CA ALA A 151 3.45 3.65 -6.21
C ALA A 151 3.23 2.13 -6.15
N TRP A 152 2.02 1.69 -5.81
CA TRP A 152 1.67 0.27 -5.81
C TRP A 152 1.73 -0.36 -7.21
N VAL A 153 1.16 0.29 -8.23
CA VAL A 153 1.21 -0.20 -9.61
C VAL A 153 2.65 -0.28 -10.11
N ILE A 154 3.46 0.74 -9.84
CA ILE A 154 4.88 0.78 -10.20
C ILE A 154 5.65 -0.34 -9.48
N TRP A 155 5.35 -0.60 -8.21
CA TRP A 155 5.94 -1.70 -7.45
C TRP A 155 5.62 -3.07 -8.06
N ILE A 156 4.38 -3.31 -8.48
CA ILE A 156 4.02 -4.55 -9.18
C ILE A 156 4.81 -4.69 -10.48
N VAL A 157 4.85 -3.63 -11.29
CA VAL A 157 5.61 -3.62 -12.55
C VAL A 157 7.09 -3.92 -12.28
N ALA A 158 7.67 -3.32 -11.25
CA ALA A 158 9.04 -3.57 -10.81
C ALA A 158 9.28 -5.04 -10.42
N PHE A 159 8.34 -5.64 -9.67
CA PHE A 159 8.38 -7.05 -9.30
C PHE A 159 8.34 -7.97 -10.53
N PHE A 160 7.47 -7.68 -11.49
CA PHE A 160 7.41 -8.42 -12.77
C PHE A 160 8.71 -8.28 -13.57
N VAL A 161 9.32 -7.08 -13.59
CA VAL A 161 10.63 -6.88 -14.22
C VAL A 161 11.70 -7.75 -13.56
N PHE A 162 11.72 -7.83 -12.23
CA PHE A 162 12.67 -8.68 -11.51
C PHE A 162 12.49 -10.17 -11.82
N MET A 163 11.24 -10.64 -11.93
CA MET A 163 10.91 -12.05 -12.16
C MET A 163 11.11 -12.51 -13.62
N PHE A 164 10.70 -11.71 -14.60
CA PHE A 164 10.68 -12.12 -16.02
C PHE A 164 11.83 -11.52 -16.84
N LEU A 165 12.42 -10.41 -16.38
CA LEU A 165 13.44 -9.66 -17.11
C LEU A 165 14.64 -9.33 -16.19
N PRO A 166 15.37 -10.34 -15.67
CA PRO A 166 16.44 -10.13 -14.69
C PRO A 166 17.60 -9.28 -15.24
N GLN A 167 17.75 -9.17 -16.56
CA GLN A 167 18.69 -8.25 -17.20
C GLN A 167 18.43 -6.76 -16.87
N TYR A 168 17.20 -6.40 -16.49
CA TYR A 168 16.80 -5.05 -16.08
C TYR A 168 16.59 -4.94 -14.57
N TRP A 169 17.23 -5.82 -13.77
CA TRP A 169 17.06 -5.85 -12.31
C TRP A 169 17.29 -4.47 -11.66
N LEU A 170 18.28 -3.69 -12.10
CA LEU A 170 18.56 -2.36 -11.54
C LEU A 170 17.37 -1.41 -11.72
N PHE A 171 16.73 -1.43 -12.89
CA PHE A 171 15.53 -0.62 -13.14
C PHE A 171 14.34 -1.10 -12.31
N GLY A 172 14.15 -2.42 -12.20
CA GLY A 172 13.13 -2.98 -11.31
C GLY A 172 13.32 -2.51 -9.88
N VAL A 173 14.54 -2.62 -9.35
CA VAL A 173 14.84 -2.22 -7.97
C VAL A 173 14.69 -0.70 -7.76
N MET A 174 15.03 0.14 -8.74
CA MET A 174 14.80 1.58 -8.67
C MET A 174 13.32 1.97 -8.75
N MET A 175 12.50 1.22 -9.48
CA MET A 175 11.04 1.43 -9.54
C MET A 175 10.33 0.93 -8.28
N ALA A 176 10.86 -0.09 -7.61
CA ALA A 176 10.27 -0.65 -6.40
C ALA A 176 10.45 0.22 -5.15
N GLY A 177 11.40 1.17 -5.16
CA GLY A 177 11.66 2.09 -4.05
C GLY A 177 10.98 3.43 -4.26
#